data_AF-A0A2N2PHS6-F1
#
_entry.id   AF-A0A2N2PHS6-F1
#
_cell.length_a   1.000
_cell.length_b   1.000
_cell.length_c   1.000
_cell.angle_alpha   90.00
_cell.angle_beta   90.00
_cell.angle_gamma   90.00
#
_symmetry.space_group_name_H-M   'P 1'
#
loop_
_entity.id
_entity.type
_entity.pdbx_description
1 polymer ?
#
loop_
_entity_poly.entity_id
_entity_poly.type
_entity_poly.pdbx_seq_one_letter_code
_entity_poly.pdbx_strand_id
1 'polypeptide(L)'
;MTMDEIMSTLREGEFEHLTDDDIMGLLVCALPIMDMAETPDEVAPLYSLYETFMERIPGPQRRDLGMVITQSIEKGNASINYLFPFLLMDDYPTVVSTTAINFVMAQTPEKGEDLLAVRQVVELIRQKTLANPAVAFAGLLNMGDRRICKLLWDFRKIVEPDAYDIVTTKSLVMQRWTLEFYLDWLQDALDRGEDELAGSLTAALVNAKKNATIDTVMESERLLSRRDLSKCGVRQLNMIPFEEFVAMHQSRLWHMLQTERGEEKIMPFLFEAWGLSTS
;
A
#
# COMPACT_ATOMS: atom_id res chain seq x y z
N MET A 1 -12.44 31.08 -6.48
CA MET A 1 -13.38 30.78 -5.39
C MET A 1 -12.67 31.02 -4.08
N THR A 2 -13.27 31.77 -3.18
CA THR A 2 -12.78 31.95 -1.81
C THR A 2 -13.06 30.69 -0.99
N MET A 3 -12.42 30.54 0.19
CA MET A 3 -12.69 29.41 1.07
C MET A 3 -14.14 29.41 1.60
N ASP A 4 -14.69 30.61 1.85
CA ASP A 4 -16.09 30.74 2.28
C ASP A 4 -17.07 30.30 1.18
N GLU A 5 -16.79 30.65 -0.08
CA GLU A 5 -17.57 30.19 -1.24
C GLU A 5 -17.48 28.66 -1.38
N ILE A 6 -16.28 28.08 -1.27
CA ILE A 6 -16.09 26.61 -1.28
C ILE A 6 -16.94 25.98 -0.17
N MET A 7 -16.81 26.44 1.07
CA MET A 7 -17.53 25.87 2.20
C MET A 7 -19.05 26.00 2.09
N SER A 8 -19.56 27.09 1.51
CA SER A 8 -21.00 27.24 1.22
C SER A 8 -21.46 26.17 0.25
N THR A 9 -20.79 26.07 -0.91
CA THR A 9 -21.09 25.08 -1.96
C THR A 9 -21.06 23.65 -1.40
N LEU A 10 -20.10 23.31 -0.53
CA LEU A 10 -20.02 22.00 0.10
C LEU A 10 -21.15 21.74 1.10
N ARG A 11 -21.50 22.71 1.94
CA ARG A 11 -22.54 22.55 2.96
C ARG A 11 -23.94 22.50 2.36
N GLU A 12 -24.16 23.22 1.28
CA GLU A 12 -25.44 23.29 0.58
C GLU A 12 -25.64 22.12 -0.40
N GLY A 13 -24.61 21.29 -0.62
CA GLY A 13 -24.68 20.14 -1.52
C GLY A 13 -24.75 20.51 -3.00
N GLU A 14 -24.42 21.75 -3.37
CA GLU A 14 -24.56 22.24 -4.75
C GLU A 14 -23.66 21.48 -5.75
N PHE A 15 -22.63 20.79 -5.24
CA PHE A 15 -21.72 19.98 -6.03
C PHE A 15 -22.37 18.76 -6.69
N GLU A 16 -23.53 18.31 -6.22
CA GLU A 16 -24.25 17.17 -6.81
C GLU A 16 -24.63 17.41 -8.28
N HIS A 17 -24.80 18.67 -8.68
CA HIS A 17 -25.19 19.06 -10.03
C HIS A 17 -24.02 19.43 -10.93
N LEU A 18 -22.79 19.42 -10.42
CA LEU A 18 -21.59 19.77 -11.18
C LEU A 18 -21.24 18.68 -12.20
N THR A 19 -20.48 19.06 -13.22
CA THR A 19 -19.87 18.09 -14.14
C THR A 19 -18.75 17.32 -13.44
N ASP A 20 -18.31 16.19 -14.02
CA ASP A 20 -17.20 15.40 -13.47
C ASP A 20 -15.90 16.22 -13.37
N ASP A 21 -15.61 17.05 -14.37
CA ASP A 21 -14.46 17.96 -14.39
C ASP A 21 -14.55 19.03 -13.30
N ASP A 22 -15.75 19.59 -13.08
CA ASP A 22 -15.99 20.58 -12.04
C ASP A 22 -15.90 19.97 -10.63
N ILE A 23 -16.32 18.71 -10.44
CA ILE A 23 -16.13 17.98 -9.18
C ILE A 23 -14.64 17.79 -8.88
N MET A 24 -13.85 17.37 -9.88
CA MET A 24 -12.41 17.23 -9.72
C MET A 24 -11.75 18.56 -9.35
N GLY A 25 -12.14 19.64 -10.05
CA GLY A 25 -11.64 20.99 -9.77
C GLY A 25 -12.04 21.49 -8.38
N LEU A 26 -13.29 21.29 -7.99
CA LEU A 26 -13.80 21.64 -6.66
C LEU A 26 -13.08 20.85 -5.57
N LEU A 27 -12.87 19.54 -5.75
CA LEU A 27 -12.16 18.71 -4.78
C LEU A 27 -10.77 19.26 -4.52
N VAL A 28 -9.99 19.56 -5.57
CA VAL A 28 -8.64 20.15 -5.42
C VAL A 28 -8.69 21.47 -4.65
N CYS A 29 -9.70 22.31 -4.90
CA CYS A 29 -9.87 23.57 -4.19
C CYS A 29 -10.29 23.39 -2.72
N ALA A 30 -10.99 22.30 -2.41
CA ALA A 30 -11.54 21.99 -1.09
C ALA A 30 -10.54 21.25 -0.17
N LEU A 31 -9.52 20.57 -0.71
CA LEU A 31 -8.50 19.87 0.09
C LEU A 31 -7.82 20.72 1.19
N PRO A 32 -7.59 22.05 1.06
CA PRO A 32 -7.06 22.88 2.14
C PRO A 32 -7.89 22.87 3.43
N ILE A 33 -9.17 22.48 3.38
CA ILE A 33 -10.00 22.28 4.57
C ILE A 33 -9.34 21.27 5.53
N MET A 34 -8.61 20.28 5.01
CA MET A 34 -7.88 19.30 5.82
C MET A 34 -6.84 19.90 6.78
N ASP A 35 -6.32 21.09 6.48
CA ASP A 35 -5.37 21.80 7.36
C ASP A 35 -6.06 22.84 8.24
N MET A 36 -7.21 23.35 7.81
CA MET A 36 -7.91 24.46 8.46
C MET A 36 -8.92 24.00 9.52
N ALA A 37 -9.44 22.77 9.40
CA ALA A 37 -10.41 22.24 10.32
C ALA A 37 -9.80 22.01 11.72
N GLU A 38 -10.43 22.57 12.74
CA GLU A 38 -10.12 22.34 14.15
C GLU A 38 -10.92 21.16 14.71
N THR A 39 -12.04 20.83 14.05
CA THR A 39 -12.96 19.77 14.49
C THR A 39 -13.31 18.81 13.35
N PRO A 40 -13.66 17.54 13.65
CA PRO A 40 -14.10 16.58 12.64
C PRO A 40 -15.31 17.06 11.81
N ASP A 41 -16.23 17.80 12.44
CA ASP A 41 -17.45 18.30 11.79
C ASP A 41 -17.16 19.32 10.67
N GLU A 42 -16.03 20.02 10.73
CA GLU A 42 -15.60 20.96 9.69
C GLU A 42 -15.08 20.27 8.44
N VAL A 43 -14.60 19.02 8.57
CA VAL A 43 -14.14 18.19 7.44
C VAL A 43 -15.29 17.43 6.80
N ALA A 44 -16.39 17.20 7.52
CA ALA A 44 -17.51 16.40 7.03
C ALA A 44 -18.03 16.80 5.62
N PRO A 45 -18.17 18.10 5.26
CA PRO A 45 -18.60 18.48 3.91
C PRO A 45 -17.60 18.07 2.81
N LEU A 46 -16.28 18.09 3.11
CA LEU A 46 -15.26 17.60 2.18
C LEU A 46 -15.37 16.09 1.97
N TYR A 47 -15.68 15.33 3.02
CA TYR A 47 -15.91 13.89 2.91
C TYR A 47 -17.16 13.56 2.08
N SER A 48 -18.25 14.32 2.22
CA SER A 48 -19.43 14.17 1.35
C SER A 48 -19.10 14.46 -0.12
N LEU A 49 -18.31 15.50 -0.42
CA LEU A 49 -17.81 15.72 -1.78
C LEU A 49 -16.96 14.53 -2.27
N TYR A 50 -16.09 14.00 -1.41
CA TYR A 50 -15.23 12.87 -1.77
C TYR A 50 -16.04 11.59 -2.06
N GLU A 51 -17.12 11.34 -1.34
CA GLU A 51 -18.06 10.23 -1.64
C GLU A 51 -18.65 10.37 -3.04
N THR A 52 -19.20 11.55 -3.38
CA THR A 52 -19.71 11.81 -4.73
C THR A 52 -18.62 11.69 -5.80
N PHE A 53 -17.40 12.15 -5.49
CA PHE A 53 -16.24 11.98 -6.36
C PHE A 53 -15.93 10.50 -6.60
N MET A 54 -15.98 9.64 -5.58
CA MET A 54 -15.75 8.21 -5.74
C MET A 54 -16.85 7.52 -6.56
N GLU A 55 -18.11 7.91 -6.37
CA GLU A 55 -19.24 7.33 -7.10
C GLU A 55 -19.20 7.66 -8.60
N ARG A 56 -18.74 8.87 -8.95
CA ARG A 56 -18.77 9.38 -10.32
C ARG A 56 -17.47 9.17 -11.07
N ILE A 57 -16.33 9.33 -10.41
CA ILE A 57 -15.01 9.33 -11.06
C ILE A 57 -14.37 7.93 -10.98
N PRO A 58 -14.05 7.31 -12.13
CA PRO A 58 -13.40 6.00 -12.17
C PRO A 58 -12.04 5.99 -11.46
N GLY A 59 -11.74 4.88 -10.76
CA GLY A 59 -10.50 4.68 -10.00
C GLY A 59 -9.19 5.09 -10.70
N PRO A 60 -8.98 4.80 -12.00
CA PRO A 60 -7.79 5.28 -12.71
C PRO A 60 -7.63 6.81 -12.75
N GLN A 61 -8.72 7.55 -12.92
CA GLN A 61 -8.70 9.01 -12.91
C GLN A 61 -8.47 9.54 -11.49
N ARG A 62 -9.04 8.89 -10.47
CA ARG A 62 -8.78 9.22 -9.06
C ARG A 62 -7.31 9.02 -8.69
N ARG A 63 -6.68 7.95 -9.19
CA ARG A 63 -5.24 7.71 -9.04
C ARG A 63 -4.42 8.82 -9.67
N ASP A 64 -4.76 9.22 -10.89
CA ASP A 64 -4.02 10.26 -11.62
C ASP A 64 -4.12 11.60 -10.89
N LEU A 65 -5.29 11.94 -10.33
CA LEU A 65 -5.46 13.10 -9.46
C LEU A 65 -4.60 13.01 -8.19
N GLY A 66 -4.60 11.87 -7.50
CA GLY A 66 -3.75 11.62 -6.33
C GLY A 66 -2.25 11.78 -6.63
N MET A 67 -1.81 11.40 -7.84
CA MET A 67 -0.44 11.65 -8.30
C MET A 67 -0.14 13.14 -8.49
N VAL A 68 -1.07 13.92 -9.06
CA VAL A 68 -0.92 15.37 -9.20
C VAL A 68 -0.80 16.05 -7.84
N ILE A 69 -1.63 15.64 -6.88
CA ILE A 69 -1.58 16.15 -5.50
C ILE A 69 -0.24 15.80 -4.85
N THR A 70 0.22 14.56 -5.00
CA THR A 70 1.52 14.12 -4.49
C THR A 70 2.66 14.97 -5.05
N GLN A 71 2.68 15.23 -6.36
CA GLN A 71 3.68 16.11 -6.98
C GLN A 71 3.61 17.54 -6.45
N SER A 72 2.42 18.03 -6.10
CA SER A 72 2.25 19.35 -5.49
C SER A 72 2.84 19.39 -4.07
N ILE A 73 2.65 18.31 -3.28
CA ILE A 73 3.25 18.13 -1.96
C ILE A 73 4.78 18.09 -2.07
N GLU A 74 5.33 17.33 -3.02
CA GLU A 74 6.78 17.24 -3.24
C GLU A 74 7.42 18.59 -3.61
N LYS A 75 6.65 19.48 -4.26
CA LYS A 75 7.06 20.85 -4.60
C LYS A 75 6.85 21.85 -3.45
N GLY A 76 6.25 21.43 -2.33
CA GLY A 76 5.92 22.31 -1.20
C GLY A 76 4.71 23.22 -1.44
N ASN A 77 3.88 22.91 -2.44
CA ASN A 77 2.70 23.71 -2.80
C ASN A 77 1.40 23.17 -2.16
N ALA A 78 1.45 22.01 -1.50
CA ALA A 78 0.32 21.37 -0.86
C ALA A 78 0.75 20.66 0.43
N SER A 79 -0.18 20.53 1.37
CA SER A 79 0.04 19.78 2.62
C SER A 79 -0.10 18.29 2.39
N ILE A 80 0.63 17.51 3.20
CA ILE A 80 0.50 16.05 3.22
C ILE A 80 -0.91 15.59 3.61
N ASN A 81 -1.64 16.39 4.39
CA ASN A 81 -2.99 16.08 4.84
C ASN A 81 -3.98 15.98 3.67
N TYR A 82 -3.63 16.50 2.49
CA TYR A 82 -4.46 16.41 1.28
C TYR A 82 -4.56 14.97 0.75
N LEU A 83 -3.69 14.07 1.23
CA LEU A 83 -3.77 12.64 0.91
C LEU A 83 -4.79 11.88 1.78
N PHE A 84 -5.30 12.48 2.86
CA PHE A 84 -6.19 11.77 3.78
C PHE A 84 -7.50 11.29 3.14
N PRO A 85 -8.24 12.07 2.33
CA PRO A 85 -9.45 11.55 1.69
C PRO A 85 -9.19 10.29 0.87
N PHE A 86 -8.09 10.27 0.10
CA PHE A 86 -7.65 9.12 -0.70
C PHE A 86 -7.23 7.91 0.14
N LEU A 87 -6.66 8.14 1.33
CA LEU A 87 -6.19 7.07 2.22
C LEU A 87 -7.33 6.50 3.07
N LEU A 88 -8.18 7.38 3.60
CA LEU A 88 -9.23 7.03 4.56
C LEU A 88 -10.47 6.46 3.87
N MET A 89 -10.85 7.00 2.71
CA MET A 89 -12.16 6.73 2.11
C MET A 89 -12.11 5.93 0.80
N ASP A 90 -11.02 6.00 0.03
CA ASP A 90 -11.00 5.41 -1.32
C ASP A 90 -11.13 3.89 -1.33
N ASP A 91 -11.94 3.39 -2.26
CA ASP A 91 -12.20 1.96 -2.41
C ASP A 91 -11.30 1.29 -3.48
N TYR A 92 -10.56 2.06 -4.28
CA TYR A 92 -9.82 1.54 -5.42
C TYR A 92 -8.40 1.12 -5.03
N PRO A 93 -8.00 -0.15 -5.23
CA PRO A 93 -6.78 -0.66 -4.62
C PRO A 93 -5.50 0.10 -5.01
N THR A 94 -5.41 0.56 -6.26
CA THR A 94 -4.22 1.31 -6.72
C THR A 94 -4.18 2.73 -6.14
N VAL A 95 -5.32 3.36 -5.86
CA VAL A 95 -5.36 4.67 -5.19
C VAL A 95 -4.88 4.52 -3.76
N VAL A 96 -5.46 3.59 -3.00
CA VAL A 96 -5.16 3.42 -1.56
C VAL A 96 -3.70 3.00 -1.34
N SER A 97 -3.22 1.98 -2.04
CA SER A 97 -1.85 1.50 -1.88
C SER A 97 -0.81 2.55 -2.26
N THR A 98 -1.01 3.27 -3.36
CA THR A 98 -0.12 4.37 -3.79
C THR A 98 -0.18 5.53 -2.81
N THR A 99 -1.36 5.89 -2.32
CA THR A 99 -1.54 6.97 -1.33
C THR A 99 -0.85 6.64 -0.02
N ALA A 100 -0.94 5.40 0.48
CA ALA A 100 -0.23 4.97 1.68
C ALA A 100 1.29 5.11 1.53
N ILE A 101 1.84 4.71 0.37
CA ILE A 101 3.26 4.89 0.06
C ILE A 101 3.62 6.37 0.00
N ASN A 102 2.84 7.18 -0.72
CA ASN A 102 3.10 8.61 -0.90
C ASN A 102 3.03 9.37 0.41
N PHE A 103 2.06 9.06 1.27
CA PHE A 103 1.94 9.62 2.62
C PHE A 103 3.21 9.34 3.42
N VAL A 104 3.66 8.09 3.49
CA VAL A 104 4.90 7.75 4.20
C VAL A 104 6.12 8.46 3.61
N MET A 105 6.23 8.53 2.28
CA MET A 105 7.38 9.09 1.57
C MET A 105 7.41 10.63 1.53
N ALA A 106 6.28 11.29 1.80
CA ALA A 106 6.14 12.75 1.84
C ALA A 106 6.45 13.33 3.22
N GLN A 107 6.49 12.52 4.27
CA GLN A 107 6.83 13.01 5.60
C GLN A 107 8.31 13.36 5.73
N THR A 108 8.58 14.31 6.62
CA THR A 108 9.94 14.74 6.98
C THR A 108 10.16 14.46 8.47
N PRO A 109 10.24 13.17 8.87
CA PRO A 109 10.35 12.80 10.27
C PRO A 109 11.61 13.37 10.92
N GLU A 110 11.53 13.61 12.23
CA GLU A 110 12.70 14.01 13.01
C GLU A 110 13.75 12.89 13.04
N LYS A 111 14.99 13.25 13.41
CA LYS A 111 16.09 12.30 13.43
C LYS A 111 15.80 11.15 14.41
N GLY A 112 15.76 9.92 13.89
CA GLY A 112 15.47 8.71 14.67
C GLY A 112 14.01 8.27 14.62
N GLU A 113 13.15 9.04 13.94
CA GLU A 113 11.73 8.75 13.79
C GLU A 113 11.35 8.26 12.38
N ASP A 114 12.31 7.70 11.65
CA ASP A 114 12.16 7.26 10.24
C ASP A 114 10.86 6.46 9.98
N LEU A 115 10.42 5.64 10.93
CA LEU A 115 9.21 4.80 10.82
C LEU A 115 7.94 5.42 11.42
N LEU A 116 7.94 6.67 11.85
CA LEU A 116 6.78 7.32 12.48
C LEU A 116 5.59 7.35 11.54
N ALA A 117 5.78 7.78 10.29
CA ALA A 117 4.74 7.82 9.28
C ALA A 117 4.13 6.43 9.01
N VAL A 118 4.98 5.39 8.96
CA VAL A 118 4.54 4.00 8.80
C VAL A 118 3.68 3.57 9.98
N ARG A 119 4.11 3.90 11.21
CA ARG A 119 3.33 3.62 12.42
C ARG A 119 1.99 4.35 12.41
N GLN A 120 1.92 5.58 11.93
CA GLN A 120 0.65 6.30 11.81
C GLN A 120 -0.33 5.56 10.88
N VAL A 121 0.11 5.10 9.71
CA VAL A 121 -0.76 4.31 8.82
C VAL A 121 -1.19 2.99 9.47
N VAL A 122 -0.27 2.31 10.15
CA VAL A 122 -0.58 1.08 10.92
C VAL A 122 -1.60 1.36 12.03
N GLU A 123 -1.51 2.50 12.70
CA GLU A 123 -2.49 2.92 13.71
C GLU A 123 -3.87 3.18 13.11
N LEU A 124 -3.95 3.79 11.93
CA LEU A 124 -5.21 3.95 11.19
C LEU A 124 -5.83 2.58 10.83
N ILE A 125 -5.00 1.62 10.40
CA ILE A 125 -5.43 0.22 10.17
C ILE A 125 -5.98 -0.38 11.46
N ARG A 126 -5.25 -0.27 12.57
CA ARG A 126 -5.62 -0.84 13.88
C ARG A 126 -6.93 -0.25 14.41
N GLN A 127 -7.15 1.05 14.18
CA GLN A 127 -8.36 1.77 14.60
C GLN A 127 -9.55 1.55 13.66
N LYS A 128 -9.37 0.80 12.56
CA LYS A 128 -10.39 0.55 11.52
C LYS A 128 -10.95 1.85 10.92
N THR A 129 -10.09 2.85 10.74
CA THR A 129 -10.48 4.13 10.15
C THR A 129 -10.35 4.16 8.64
N LEU A 130 -9.63 3.20 8.05
CA LEU A 130 -9.46 3.08 6.61
C LEU A 130 -10.59 2.25 6.01
N ALA A 131 -11.13 2.67 4.86
CA ALA A 131 -12.05 1.87 4.06
C ALA A 131 -11.41 0.55 3.58
N ASN A 132 -10.11 0.59 3.21
CA ASN A 132 -9.35 -0.55 2.71
C ASN A 132 -8.03 -0.78 3.48
N PRO A 133 -8.09 -1.29 4.72
CA PRO A 133 -6.90 -1.46 5.56
C PRO A 133 -5.88 -2.45 4.96
N ALA A 134 -6.36 -3.53 4.35
CA ALA A 134 -5.53 -4.55 3.72
C ALA A 134 -4.72 -4.00 2.54
N VAL A 135 -5.34 -3.19 1.69
CA VAL A 135 -4.64 -2.56 0.57
C VAL A 135 -3.62 -1.52 1.03
N ALA A 136 -3.94 -0.71 2.05
CA ALA A 136 -2.98 0.22 2.63
C ALA A 136 -1.76 -0.53 3.21
N PHE A 137 -2.00 -1.64 3.93
CA PHE A 137 -0.95 -2.54 4.41
C PHE A 137 -0.10 -3.08 3.25
N ALA A 138 -0.73 -3.52 2.16
CA ALA A 138 -0.04 -4.02 0.97
C ALA A 138 0.83 -2.96 0.30
N GLY A 139 0.37 -1.69 0.27
CA GLY A 139 1.17 -0.56 -0.18
C GLY A 139 2.47 -0.41 0.62
N LEU A 140 2.37 -0.45 1.96
CA LEU A 140 3.53 -0.40 2.85
C LEU A 140 4.46 -1.61 2.65
N LEU A 141 3.90 -2.81 2.51
CA LEU A 141 4.66 -4.04 2.28
C LEU A 141 5.42 -3.99 0.95
N ASN A 142 4.79 -3.46 -0.11
CA ASN A 142 5.40 -3.28 -1.43
C ASN A 142 6.51 -2.22 -1.46
N MET A 143 6.72 -1.46 -0.39
CA MET A 143 7.89 -0.59 -0.28
C MET A 143 9.21 -1.39 -0.26
N GLY A 144 9.18 -2.66 0.17
CA GLY A 144 10.33 -3.57 0.11
C GLY A 144 11.46 -3.27 1.11
N ASP A 145 11.25 -2.35 2.04
CA ASP A 145 12.23 -1.97 3.06
C ASP A 145 12.16 -2.95 4.25
N ARG A 146 13.32 -3.50 4.63
CA ARG A 146 13.45 -4.45 5.74
C ARG A 146 12.81 -3.95 7.04
N ARG A 147 13.02 -2.67 7.36
CA ARG A 147 12.57 -2.06 8.62
C ARG A 147 11.05 -1.96 8.65
N ILE A 148 10.45 -1.63 7.50
CA ILE A 148 9.00 -1.59 7.32
C ILE A 148 8.41 -2.99 7.40
N CYS A 149 8.96 -3.96 6.64
CA CYS A 149 8.46 -5.34 6.65
C CYS A 149 8.52 -5.96 8.06
N LYS A 150 9.60 -5.71 8.80
CA LYS A 150 9.72 -6.14 10.20
C LYS A 150 8.64 -5.53 11.10
N LEU A 151 8.34 -4.24 10.94
CA LEU A 151 7.27 -3.58 11.69
C LEU A 151 5.91 -4.20 11.34
N LEU A 152 5.62 -4.37 10.06
CA LEU A 152 4.34 -4.90 9.56
C LEU A 152 4.07 -6.33 10.02
N TRP A 153 5.10 -7.12 10.30
CA TRP A 153 4.96 -8.51 10.73
C TRP A 153 4.11 -8.64 11.99
N ASP A 154 4.28 -7.72 12.94
CA ASP A 154 3.55 -7.71 14.21
C ASP A 154 2.07 -7.34 14.02
N PHE A 155 1.71 -6.68 12.92
CA PHE A 155 0.36 -6.20 12.64
C PHE A 155 -0.37 -7.04 11.57
N ARG A 156 0.32 -7.98 10.90
CA ARG A 156 -0.23 -8.78 9.80
C ARG A 156 -1.56 -9.46 10.17
N LYS A 157 -1.71 -9.93 11.42
CA LYS A 157 -2.92 -10.61 11.90
C LYS A 157 -4.18 -9.75 11.86
N ILE A 158 -4.03 -8.42 11.88
CA ILE A 158 -5.17 -7.50 11.77
C ILE A 158 -5.78 -7.55 10.37
N VAL A 159 -4.94 -7.79 9.35
CA VAL A 159 -5.33 -7.79 7.93
C VAL A 159 -5.35 -9.21 7.32
N GLU A 160 -5.08 -10.25 8.11
CA GLU A 160 -5.15 -11.66 7.70
C GLU A 160 -6.50 -12.06 7.09
N PRO A 161 -7.66 -11.65 7.65
CA PRO A 161 -8.96 -11.98 7.05
C PRO A 161 -9.13 -11.46 5.62
N ASP A 162 -8.40 -10.41 5.27
CA ASP A 162 -8.46 -9.72 3.98
C ASP A 162 -7.18 -9.97 3.15
N ALA A 163 -6.48 -11.08 3.41
CA ALA A 163 -5.21 -11.41 2.74
C ALA A 163 -5.31 -11.41 1.21
N TYR A 164 -6.48 -11.76 0.66
CA TYR A 164 -6.73 -11.71 -0.78
C TYR A 164 -6.46 -10.31 -1.38
N ASP A 165 -6.88 -9.24 -0.70
CA ASP A 165 -6.67 -7.87 -1.17
C ASP A 165 -5.19 -7.45 -1.11
N ILE A 166 -4.45 -8.03 -0.17
CA ILE A 166 -3.01 -7.81 -0.04
C ILE A 166 -2.29 -8.44 -1.23
N VAL A 167 -2.56 -9.72 -1.51
CA VAL A 167 -1.84 -10.49 -2.53
C VAL A 167 -2.19 -10.08 -3.96
N THR A 168 -3.35 -9.46 -4.17
CA THR A 168 -3.75 -8.91 -5.47
C THR A 168 -3.18 -7.51 -5.73
N THR A 169 -2.65 -6.85 -4.70
CA THR A 169 -1.98 -5.55 -4.86
C THR A 169 -0.60 -5.74 -5.49
N LYS A 170 -0.48 -5.36 -6.77
CA LYS A 170 0.67 -5.68 -7.61
C LYS A 170 1.91 -4.82 -7.32
N SER A 171 3.07 -5.46 -7.35
CA SER A 171 4.38 -4.82 -7.58
C SER A 171 5.00 -5.40 -8.87
N LEU A 172 5.64 -4.55 -9.67
CA LEU A 172 6.36 -4.97 -10.88
C LEU A 172 7.83 -5.34 -10.61
N VAL A 173 8.25 -5.22 -9.35
CA VAL A 173 9.62 -5.47 -8.88
C VAL A 173 9.58 -6.48 -7.74
N MET A 174 10.40 -7.53 -7.85
CA MET A 174 10.62 -8.48 -6.77
C MET A 174 11.52 -7.83 -5.71
N GLN A 175 10.91 -7.34 -4.63
CA GLN A 175 11.63 -6.81 -3.49
C GLN A 175 11.97 -7.95 -2.53
N ARG A 176 13.24 -8.07 -2.15
CA ARG A 176 13.75 -9.12 -1.27
C ARG A 176 12.91 -9.25 0.00
N TRP A 177 12.75 -8.15 0.74
CA TRP A 177 12.09 -8.18 2.05
C TRP A 177 10.58 -8.41 1.96
N THR A 178 9.96 -8.09 0.83
CA THR A 178 8.55 -8.45 0.56
C THR A 178 8.42 -9.95 0.31
N LEU A 179 9.33 -10.57 -0.46
CA LEU A 179 9.34 -12.02 -0.68
C LEU A 179 9.62 -12.78 0.62
N GLU A 180 10.61 -12.34 1.40
CA GLU A 180 10.93 -12.89 2.73
C GLU A 180 9.71 -12.85 3.66
N PHE A 181 9.00 -11.71 3.68
CA PHE A 181 7.77 -11.56 4.46
C PHE A 181 6.70 -12.57 4.06
N TYR A 182 6.45 -12.75 2.76
CA TYR A 182 5.48 -13.73 2.28
C TYR A 182 5.91 -15.18 2.57
N LEU A 183 7.21 -15.49 2.50
CA LEU A 183 7.73 -16.81 2.87
C LEU A 183 7.56 -17.09 4.37
N ASP A 184 7.84 -16.10 5.23
CA ASP A 184 7.59 -16.16 6.68
C ASP A 184 6.11 -16.39 6.97
N TRP A 185 5.24 -15.66 6.28
CA TRP A 185 3.81 -15.77 6.49
C TRP A 185 3.26 -17.10 5.99
N LEU A 186 3.73 -17.59 4.83
CA LEU A 186 3.32 -18.87 4.27
C LEU A 186 3.68 -20.01 5.22
N GLN A 187 4.89 -19.99 5.77
CA GLN A 187 5.31 -20.98 6.75
C GLN A 187 4.45 -20.96 8.01
N ASP A 188 4.17 -19.78 8.56
CA ASP A 188 3.28 -19.59 9.71
C ASP A 188 1.84 -20.09 9.43
N ALA A 189 1.32 -19.87 8.22
CA ALA A 189 0.01 -20.37 7.81
C ALA A 189 -0.03 -21.91 7.69
N LEU A 190 1.00 -22.50 7.09
CA LEU A 190 1.15 -23.97 6.99
C LEU A 190 1.27 -24.62 8.38
N ASP A 191 2.05 -24.02 9.28
CA ASP A 191 2.22 -24.51 10.66
C ASP A 191 0.91 -24.46 11.46
N ARG A 192 0.05 -23.46 11.18
CA ARG A 192 -1.31 -23.34 11.75
C ARG A 192 -2.37 -24.21 11.06
N GLY A 193 -2.08 -24.77 9.89
CA GLY A 193 -3.06 -25.50 9.08
C GLY A 193 -4.13 -24.61 8.45
N GLU A 194 -3.77 -23.37 8.09
CA GLU A 194 -4.65 -22.39 7.46
C GLU A 194 -4.52 -22.44 5.93
N ASP A 195 -5.09 -23.49 5.33
CA ASP A 195 -4.90 -23.83 3.91
C ASP A 195 -5.31 -22.70 2.94
N GLU A 196 -6.40 -21.97 3.22
CA GLU A 196 -6.89 -20.84 2.40
C GLU A 196 -5.90 -19.66 2.38
N LEU A 197 -5.38 -19.30 3.56
CA LEU A 197 -4.37 -18.24 3.70
C LEU A 197 -3.08 -18.68 3.01
N ALA A 198 -2.64 -19.92 3.24
CA ALA A 198 -1.45 -20.47 2.63
C ALA A 198 -1.55 -20.49 1.09
N GLY A 199 -2.71 -20.85 0.54
CA GLY A 199 -3.01 -20.76 -0.88
C GLY A 199 -2.91 -19.34 -1.44
N SER A 200 -3.47 -18.36 -0.73
CA SER A 200 -3.38 -16.94 -1.11
C SER A 200 -1.92 -16.44 -1.12
N LEU A 201 -1.14 -16.77 -0.08
CA LEU A 201 0.28 -16.38 0.02
C LEU A 201 1.14 -17.06 -1.05
N THR A 202 0.85 -18.31 -1.36
CA THR A 202 1.49 -19.02 -2.47
C THR A 202 1.20 -18.33 -3.80
N ALA A 203 -0.05 -17.95 -4.05
CA ALA A 203 -0.42 -17.19 -5.24
C ALA A 203 0.34 -15.84 -5.30
N ALA A 204 0.53 -15.15 -4.17
CA ALA A 204 1.33 -13.93 -4.09
C ALA A 204 2.78 -14.15 -4.57
N LEU A 205 3.44 -15.19 -4.06
CA LEU A 205 4.83 -15.55 -4.40
C LEU A 205 4.97 -15.97 -5.87
N VAL A 206 4.00 -16.71 -6.41
CA VAL A 206 3.96 -17.09 -7.83
C VAL A 206 3.75 -15.85 -8.70
N ASN A 207 2.82 -14.97 -8.32
CA ASN A 207 2.52 -13.76 -9.07
C ASN A 207 3.66 -12.74 -9.02
N ALA A 208 4.40 -12.65 -7.91
CA ALA A 208 5.58 -11.81 -7.81
C ALA A 208 6.61 -12.17 -8.89
N LYS A 209 6.85 -13.47 -9.12
CA LYS A 209 7.74 -13.95 -10.19
C LYS A 209 7.13 -13.73 -11.58
N LYS A 210 5.86 -14.08 -11.80
CA LYS A 210 5.20 -13.94 -13.11
C LYS A 210 5.08 -12.50 -13.61
N ASN A 211 4.87 -11.56 -12.69
CA ASN A 211 4.66 -10.14 -13.02
C ASN A 211 5.95 -9.32 -13.00
N ALA A 212 7.07 -9.90 -12.53
CA ALA A 212 8.35 -9.20 -12.49
C ALA A 212 8.80 -8.83 -13.90
N THR A 213 9.21 -7.57 -14.08
CA THR A 213 9.73 -7.09 -15.36
C THR A 213 11.14 -7.60 -15.66
N ILE A 214 11.90 -7.94 -14.62
CA ILE A 214 13.27 -8.43 -14.69
C ILE A 214 13.45 -9.61 -13.74
N ASP A 215 14.32 -10.54 -14.11
CA ASP A 215 14.55 -11.77 -13.34
C ASP A 215 15.57 -11.59 -12.20
N THR A 216 15.36 -10.54 -11.39
CA THR A 216 16.27 -10.18 -10.29
C THR A 216 15.48 -9.78 -9.06
N VAL A 217 15.96 -10.21 -7.90
CA VAL A 217 15.44 -9.79 -6.60
C VAL A 217 16.25 -8.59 -6.13
N MET A 218 15.56 -7.46 -5.92
CA MET A 218 16.18 -6.22 -5.47
C MET A 218 16.09 -6.08 -3.96
N GLU A 219 17.18 -5.67 -3.35
CA GLU A 219 17.21 -5.22 -1.96
C GLU A 219 17.37 -3.71 -1.93
N SER A 220 16.44 -3.02 -1.26
CA SER A 220 16.44 -1.57 -1.18
C SER A 220 15.99 -1.08 0.19
N GLU A 221 16.35 0.17 0.48
CA GLU A 221 15.88 0.90 1.66
C GLU A 221 15.26 2.23 1.23
N ARG A 222 14.25 2.65 1.97
CA ARG A 222 13.55 3.92 1.77
C ARG A 222 14.25 5.01 2.57
N LEU A 223 14.54 6.12 1.89
CA LEU A 223 15.09 7.32 2.51
C LEU A 223 13.93 8.18 3.04
N LEU A 224 13.40 7.76 4.18
CA LEU A 224 12.21 8.37 4.82
C LEU A 224 12.50 9.77 5.35
N SER A 225 13.71 10.01 5.86
CA SER A 225 14.13 11.30 6.46
C SER A 225 14.80 12.23 5.44
N ARG A 226 14.19 12.38 4.25
CA ARG A 226 14.74 13.23 3.18
C ARG A 226 14.18 14.65 3.27
N ARG A 227 15.08 15.64 3.32
CA ARG A 227 14.70 17.07 3.27
C ARG A 227 14.21 17.52 1.89
N ASP A 228 14.57 16.78 0.86
CA ASP A 228 14.25 17.07 -0.53
C ASP A 228 13.52 15.87 -1.11
N LEU A 229 12.19 16.01 -1.26
CA LEU A 229 11.31 14.97 -1.78
C LEU A 229 11.56 14.71 -3.27
N SER A 230 12.20 15.64 -3.99
CA SER A 230 12.53 15.49 -5.42
C SER A 230 13.70 14.53 -5.68
N LYS A 231 14.51 14.20 -4.65
CA LYS A 231 15.59 13.22 -4.76
C LYS A 231 15.05 11.80 -4.65
N CYS A 232 15.66 10.85 -5.37
CA CYS A 232 15.31 9.44 -5.31
C CYS A 232 15.20 8.97 -3.84
N GLY A 233 13.97 8.65 -3.40
CA GLY A 233 13.67 8.23 -2.04
C GLY A 233 14.02 6.77 -1.76
N VAL A 234 14.84 6.15 -2.61
CA VAL A 234 15.19 4.75 -2.56
C VAL A 234 16.70 4.62 -2.71
N ARG A 235 17.32 3.93 -1.74
CA ARG A 235 18.71 3.48 -1.82
C ARG A 235 18.70 1.99 -2.15
N GLN A 236 19.14 1.64 -3.35
CA GLN A 236 19.40 0.26 -3.71
C GLN A 236 20.63 -0.24 -2.95
N LEU A 237 20.53 -1.39 -2.31
CA LEU A 237 21.60 -2.01 -1.54
C LEU A 237 22.24 -3.17 -2.31
N ASN A 238 21.42 -4.03 -2.90
CA ASN A 238 21.87 -5.22 -3.60
C ASN A 238 20.87 -5.64 -4.69
N MET A 239 21.34 -6.40 -5.66
CA MET A 239 20.50 -7.12 -6.63
C MET A 239 21.12 -8.48 -6.87
N ILE A 240 20.31 -9.53 -6.75
CA ILE A 240 20.73 -10.90 -7.04
C ILE A 240 19.80 -11.51 -8.10
N PRO A 241 20.29 -12.42 -8.94
CA PRO A 241 19.44 -13.25 -9.78
C PRO A 241 18.38 -13.98 -8.93
N PHE A 242 17.19 -14.15 -9.48
CA PHE A 242 16.12 -14.88 -8.76
C PHE A 242 16.52 -16.30 -8.38
N GLU A 243 17.26 -17.00 -9.24
CA GLU A 243 17.80 -18.34 -8.96
C GLU A 243 18.67 -18.38 -7.69
N GLU A 244 19.47 -17.33 -7.44
CA GLU A 244 20.31 -17.23 -6.24
C GLU A 244 19.44 -17.02 -5.00
N PHE A 245 18.42 -16.16 -5.09
CA PHE A 245 17.44 -16.01 -4.01
C PHE A 245 16.73 -17.33 -3.68
N VAL A 246 16.31 -18.08 -4.69
CA VAL A 246 15.69 -19.40 -4.52
C VAL A 246 16.66 -20.39 -3.86
N ALA A 247 17.92 -20.43 -4.31
CA ALA A 247 18.94 -21.31 -3.74
C ALA A 247 19.20 -21.01 -2.25
N MET A 248 19.20 -19.73 -1.86
CA MET A 248 19.32 -19.33 -0.45
C MET A 248 18.18 -19.83 0.44
N HIS A 249 17.00 -20.04 -0.14
CA HIS A 249 15.79 -20.47 0.57
C HIS A 249 15.43 -21.95 0.35
N GLN A 250 16.27 -22.68 -0.39
CA GLN A 250 15.97 -24.05 -0.82
C GLN A 250 15.63 -24.96 0.37
N SER A 251 16.46 -25.01 1.42
CA SER A 251 16.21 -25.85 2.59
C SER A 251 14.89 -25.53 3.29
N ARG A 252 14.52 -24.25 3.34
CA ARG A 252 13.27 -23.77 3.93
C ARG A 252 12.06 -24.23 3.10
N LEU A 253 12.13 -24.05 1.77
CA LEU A 253 11.08 -24.47 0.84
C LEU A 253 10.86 -25.99 0.87
N TRP A 254 11.94 -26.77 0.91
CA TRP A 254 11.86 -28.23 1.06
C TRP A 254 11.22 -28.66 2.37
N HIS A 255 11.55 -27.98 3.47
CA HIS A 255 10.92 -28.26 4.74
C HIS A 255 9.40 -28.05 4.67
N MET A 256 8.96 -26.89 4.14
CA MET A 256 7.53 -26.60 3.96
C MET A 256 6.83 -27.63 3.07
N LEU A 257 7.46 -28.07 1.97
CA LEU A 257 6.92 -29.12 1.10
C LEU A 257 6.76 -30.47 1.85
N GLN A 258 7.71 -30.83 2.71
CA GLN A 258 7.65 -32.08 3.48
C GLN A 258 6.66 -32.04 4.64
N THR A 259 6.43 -30.87 5.24
CA THR A 259 5.54 -30.69 6.38
C THR A 259 4.13 -30.27 6.01
N GLU A 260 3.90 -29.94 4.74
CA GLU A 260 2.60 -29.56 4.21
C GLU A 260 1.53 -30.60 4.54
N ARG A 261 0.48 -30.17 5.22
CA ARG A 261 -0.67 -30.99 5.60
C ARG A 261 -1.80 -30.78 4.58
N GLY A 262 -2.98 -31.35 4.80
CA GLY A 262 -4.11 -31.21 3.86
C GLY A 262 -4.04 -32.09 2.60
N GLU A 263 -5.19 -32.23 1.94
CA GLU A 263 -5.35 -32.97 0.68
C GLU A 263 -4.94 -32.13 -0.53
N GLU A 264 -5.20 -30.83 -0.48
CA GLU A 264 -4.79 -29.87 -1.50
C GLU A 264 -3.37 -29.36 -1.21
N LYS A 265 -2.40 -29.80 -2.02
CA LYS A 265 -0.99 -29.42 -1.89
C LYS A 265 -0.70 -28.16 -2.69
N ILE A 266 -0.32 -27.06 -2.02
CA ILE A 266 0.04 -25.77 -2.61
C ILE A 266 1.55 -25.64 -2.89
N MET A 267 2.40 -26.26 -2.08
CA MET A 267 3.86 -26.16 -2.23
C MET A 267 4.38 -26.71 -3.57
N PRO A 268 3.84 -27.80 -4.15
CA PRO A 268 4.23 -28.26 -5.49
C PRO A 268 4.04 -27.19 -6.57
N PHE A 269 2.98 -26.39 -6.49
CA PHE A 269 2.73 -25.30 -7.44
C PHE A 269 3.76 -24.17 -7.30
N LEU A 270 4.15 -23.85 -6.06
CA LEU A 270 5.23 -22.88 -5.82
C LEU A 270 6.57 -23.37 -6.38
N PHE A 271 6.88 -24.65 -6.17
CA PHE A 271 8.10 -25.27 -6.70
C PHE A 271 8.15 -25.21 -8.22
N GLU A 272 7.08 -25.61 -8.90
CA GLU A 272 6.98 -25.53 -10.35
C GLU A 272 7.16 -24.09 -10.85
N ALA A 273 6.44 -23.13 -10.25
CA ALA A 273 6.50 -21.73 -10.64
C ALA A 273 7.89 -21.10 -10.42
N TRP A 274 8.66 -21.59 -9.45
CA TRP A 274 10.00 -21.12 -9.12
C TRP A 274 11.11 -21.99 -9.76
N GLY A 275 10.75 -22.97 -10.61
CA GLY A 275 11.71 -23.80 -11.33
C GLY A 275 12.47 -24.81 -10.46
N LEU A 276 11.91 -25.19 -9.31
CA LEU A 276 12.46 -26.21 -8.41
C LEU A 276 11.94 -27.61 -8.78
N SER A 277 12.82 -28.60 -8.82
CA SER A 277 12.45 -30.00 -9.02
C SER A 277 11.93 -30.63 -7.72
N THR A 278 10.79 -31.30 -7.75
CA THR A 278 10.21 -32.05 -6.61
C THR A 278 10.69 -33.51 -6.52
N SER A 279 11.70 -33.88 -7.31
CA SER A 279 12.23 -35.25 -7.46
C SER A 279 13.02 -35.75 -6.26
#